data_AF-A0A935EZA1-F1
#
_entry.id   AF-A0A935EZA1-F1
#
_cell.length_a   1.000
_cell.length_b   1.000
_cell.length_c   1.000
_cell.angle_alpha   90.00
_cell.angle_beta   90.00
_cell.angle_gamma   90.00
#
_symmetry.space_group_name_H-M   'P 1'
#
loop_
_entity.id
_entity.type
_entity.pdbx_description
1 polymer ?
#
loop_
_entity_poly.entity_id
_entity_poly.type
_entity_poly.pdbx_seq_one_letter_code
_entity_poly.pdbx_strand_id
1 'polypeptide(L)' 'MKRTQITIVAFTILLAVASFSVAAQPNRPNIIFILADDYGVGEVSAYGADNYKTPNLDALAKGGTPKT' A
#
# COMPACT_ATOMS: atom_id res chain seq x y z
N MET A 1 -17.43 -45.44 -5.54
CA MET A 1 -18.13 -44.14 -5.33
C MET A 1 -17.41 -43.24 -4.33
N LYS A 2 -17.16 -43.64 -3.07
CA LYS A 2 -16.47 -42.78 -2.07
C LYS A 2 -15.02 -42.41 -2.42
N ARG A 3 -14.24 -43.34 -2.99
CA ARG A 3 -12.84 -43.08 -3.41
C ARG A 3 -12.74 -42.04 -4.54
N THR A 4 -13.60 -42.14 -5.54
CA THR A 4 -13.68 -41.20 -6.68
C THR A 4 -14.00 -39.77 -6.22
N GLN A 5 -14.91 -39.62 -5.25
CA GLN A 5 -15.27 -38.32 -4.68
C GLN A 5 -14.09 -37.67 -3.94
N ILE A 6 -13.32 -38.45 -3.17
CA ILE A 6 -12.12 -37.95 -2.48
C ILE A 6 -11.08 -37.46 -3.49
N THR A 7 -10.86 -38.19 -4.58
CA THR A 7 -9.90 -37.80 -5.62
C THR A 7 -10.31 -36.49 -6.30
N ILE A 8 -11.60 -36.32 -6.60
CA ILE A 8 -12.12 -35.09 -7.20
C ILE A 8 -11.90 -33.90 -6.25
N VAL A 9 -12.30 -34.03 -4.99
CA VAL A 9 -12.13 -32.96 -3.99
C VAL A 9 -10.65 -32.59 -3.82
N ALA A 10 -9.77 -33.59 -3.72
CA ALA A 10 -8.32 -33.33 -3.62
C ALA A 10 -7.77 -32.61 -4.86
N PHE A 11 -8.23 -32.99 -6.06
CA PHE A 11 -7.82 -32.35 -7.30
C PHE A 11 -8.36 -30.92 -7.43
N THR A 12 -9.60 -30.67 -7.01
CA THR A 12 -10.19 -29.32 -6.99
C THR A 12 -9.46 -28.42 -5.99
N ILE A 13 -9.10 -28.93 -4.81
CA ILE A 13 -8.30 -28.18 -3.84
C ILE A 13 -6.92 -27.85 -4.41
N LEU A 14 -6.27 -28.81 -5.08
CA LEU A 14 -4.97 -28.60 -5.70
C LEU A 14 -5.02 -27.50 -6.78
N LEU A 15 -6.04 -27.52 -7.64
CA LEU A 15 -6.28 -26.49 -8.65
C LEU A 15 -6.56 -25.11 -8.04
N ALA A 16 -7.33 -25.06 -6.96
CA ALA A 16 -7.64 -23.81 -6.26
C ALA A 16 -6.36 -23.19 -5.66
N VAL A 17 -5.49 -23.99 -5.04
CA VAL A 17 -4.21 -23.53 -4.49
C VAL A 17 -3.26 -23.06 -5.60
N ALA A 18 -3.19 -23.78 -6.72
CA ALA A 18 -2.34 -23.41 -7.85
C ALA A 18 -2.76 -22.10 -8.54
N SER A 19 -4.01 -21.67 -8.37
CA SER A 19 -4.55 -20.45 -8.96
C SER A 19 -4.15 -19.18 -8.20
N PHE A 20 -3.64 -19.30 -6.96
CA PHE A 20 -3.10 -18.18 -6.21
C PHE A 20 -1.69 -17.85 -6.70
N SER A 21 -1.59 -17.13 -7.82
CA SER A 21 -0.34 -16.51 -8.23
C SER A 21 -0.06 -15.30 -7.33
N VAL A 22 0.97 -15.39 -6.49
CA VAL A 22 1.53 -14.22 -5.83
C VAL A 22 2.31 -13.45 -6.90
N ALA A 23 1.70 -12.38 -7.41
CA ALA A 23 2.42 -11.44 -8.25
C ALA A 23 3.63 -10.92 -7.46
N ALA A 24 4.84 -11.16 -7.98
CA ALA A 24 6.05 -10.61 -7.39
C ALA A 24 5.92 -9.09 -7.36
N GLN A 25 6.17 -8.48 -6.20
CA GLN A 25 6.23 -7.03 -6.11
C GLN A 25 7.28 -6.55 -7.13
N PRO A 26 6.96 -5.56 -7.99
CA PRO A 26 7.95 -5.04 -8.91
C PRO A 26 9.16 -4.55 -8.10
N ASN A 27 10.35 -5.06 -8.43
CA ASN A 27 11.61 -4.69 -7.77
C ASN A 27 11.96 -3.20 -7.91
N ARG A 28 11.21 -2.46 -8.74
CA ARG A 28 11.34 -1.03 -8.93
C ARG A 28 10.18 -0.32 -8.23
N PRO A 29 10.44 0.55 -7.25
CA PRO A 29 9.37 1.31 -6.61
C PRO A 29 8.74 2.28 -7.61
N ASN A 30 7.44 2.55 -7.41
CA ASN A 30 6.77 3.66 -8.08
C ASN A 30 7.18 4.97 -7.38
N ILE A 31 7.46 6.01 -8.16
CA ILE A 31 7.82 7.33 -7.63
C ILE A 31 6.69 8.30 -7.98
N ILE A 32 6.12 8.94 -6.97
CA ILE A 32 5.15 10.03 -7.11
C ILE A 32 5.84 11.29 -6.60
N PHE A 33 6.05 12.26 -7.50
CA PHE A 33 6.60 13.56 -7.16
C PHE A 33 5.47 14.60 -7.16
N ILE A 34 5.23 15.19 -5.99
CA ILE A 34 4.19 16.21 -5.79
C ILE A 34 4.90 17.54 -5.62
N LEU A 35 4.64 18.48 -6.52
CA LEU A 35 5.16 19.85 -6.47
C LEU A 35 3.99 20.80 -6.24
N ALA A 36 4.15 21.70 -5.28
CA ALA A 36 3.24 22.81 -5.03
C ALA A 36 4.03 24.12 -5.12
N ASP A 37 3.45 25.12 -5.77
CA ASP A 37 4.04 26.45 -5.92
C ASP A 37 3.81 27.28 -4.66
N ASP A 38 4.78 28.12 -4.30
CA ASP A 38 4.77 28.99 -3.09
C ASP A 38 4.39 28.26 -1.77
N TYR A 39 4.59 26.94 -1.71
CA TYR A 39 4.21 26.13 -0.56
C TYR A 39 5.44 25.80 0.30
N GLY A 40 5.48 26.36 1.51
CA GLY A 40 6.61 26.28 2.42
C GLY A 40 6.36 25.44 3.67
N VAL A 41 7.34 25.49 4.57
CA VAL A 41 7.28 24.79 5.87
C VAL A 41 6.23 25.41 6.80
N GLY A 42 5.96 26.71 6.66
CA GLY A 42 5.01 27.46 7.48
C GLY A 42 3.54 27.10 7.24
N GLU A 43 3.26 26.35 6.18
CA GLU A 43 1.91 26.01 5.72
C GLU A 43 1.54 24.53 5.92
N VAL A 44 2.45 23.73 6.50
CA VAL A 44 2.28 22.28 6.71
C VAL A 44 2.26 21.95 8.20
N SER A 45 1.14 21.39 8.69
CA SER A 45 0.98 21.10 10.13
C SER A 45 1.94 20.04 10.64
N ALA A 46 2.35 19.08 9.79
CA ALA A 46 3.39 18.11 10.13
C ALA A 46 4.75 18.76 10.48
N TYR A 47 4.97 20.01 10.10
CA TYR A 47 6.16 20.80 10.41
C TYR A 47 5.92 21.90 11.47
N GLY A 48 4.78 21.86 12.16
CA GLY A 48 4.46 22.81 13.25
C GLY A 48 3.69 24.06 12.83
N ALA A 49 3.10 24.07 11.64
CA ALA A 49 2.17 25.13 11.25
C ALA A 49 0.85 25.04 12.05
N ASP A 50 0.63 25.96 13.00
CA ASP A 50 -0.56 25.94 13.88
C ASP A 50 -1.86 26.43 13.18
N ASN A 51 -1.74 27.23 12.13
CA ASN A 51 -2.88 27.87 11.47
C ASN A 51 -3.46 27.07 10.30
N TYR A 52 -2.79 25.99 9.88
CA TYR A 52 -3.16 25.20 8.70
C TYR A 52 -3.42 23.76 9.10
N LYS A 53 -4.47 23.16 8.54
CA LYS A 53 -4.78 21.73 8.72
C LYS A 53 -4.42 20.99 7.45
N THR A 54 -3.39 20.16 7.50
CA THR A 54 -2.94 19.37 6.34
C THR A 54 -3.05 17.86 6.58
N PRO A 55 -4.25 17.32 6.86
CA PRO A 55 -4.41 15.93 7.35
C PRO A 55 -3.85 14.87 6.41
N ASN A 56 -3.89 15.10 5.10
CA ASN A 56 -3.31 14.18 4.11
C ASN A 56 -1.78 14.23 4.11
N LEU A 57 -1.17 15.41 4.28
CA LEU A 57 0.28 15.56 4.41
C LEU A 57 0.76 15.05 5.77
N ASP A 58 -0.01 15.23 6.82
CA ASP A 58 0.30 14.70 8.16
C ASP A 58 0.31 13.18 8.17
N ALA A 59 -0.67 12.54 7.50
CA ALA A 59 -0.70 11.09 7.34
C ALA A 59 0.50 10.58 6.50
N LEU A 60 0.84 11.30 5.43
CA LEU A 60 2.00 10.98 4.60
C LEU A 60 3.31 11.11 5.40
N ALA A 61 3.45 12.16 6.20
CA ALA A 61 4.61 12.40 7.04
C ALA A 61 4.76 11.33 8.12
N LYS A 62 3.67 10.88 8.76
CA LYS A 62 3.68 9.76 9.74
C LYS A 62 4.17 8.44 9.15
N GLY A 63 3.83 8.14 7.90
CA GLY A 63 4.27 6.95 7.19
C GLY A 63 5.64 7.08 6.52
N GLY A 64 6.22 8.28 6.51
CA GLY A 64 7.47 8.61 5.84
C GLY A 64 8.55 9.07 6.81
N THR A 65 9.31 10.09 6.41
CA THR A 65 10.32 10.72 7.27
C THR A 65 9.89 12.15 7.60
N PRO A 66 9.17 12.39 8.70
CA PRO A 66 8.88 13.74 9.14
C PRO A 66 10.19 14.39 9.63
N LYS A 67 10.57 15.53 9.04
CA LYS A 67 11.65 16.37 9.56
C LYS A 67 11.06 17.68 10.09
N THR A 68 11.43 18.01 11.32
CA THR A 68 11.25 19.32 11.97
C THR A 68 11.89 20.44 11.17
#